data_AF-A0A961B4V7-F1
#
_entry.id   AF-A0A961B4V7-F1
#
_cell.length_a   1.000
_cell.length_b   1.000
_cell.length_c   1.000
_cell.angle_alpha   90.00
_cell.angle_beta   90.00
_cell.angle_gamma   90.00
#
_symmetry.space_group_name_H-M   'P 1'
#
loop_
_entity.id
_entity.type
_entity.pdbx_description
1 polymer ?
#
loop_
_entity_poly.entity_id
_entity_poly.type
_entity_poly.pdbx_seq_one_letter_code
_entity_poly.pdbx_strand_id
1 'polypeptide(L)'
;ETLTALPERTRVLLLAPVPPAEARPLDEFLDRLKKQGFLRARLDGVICELDGEMPALPKGKKGGPAAVEIVVDRLAIREDIRGRLADSIETALRWSQSRVGALTRAAEADEDAEWERHDFTTTFTNPETGYSLPVLTPRHFSFNSHLGACPECHGLGASLSPDPELFVPDPDKSLADGAVKTWWSGSKLRKGHHQHAILDLARKMGEDPGKPVRELSREFKRALFHGAEGVKFEGLSVQARRLLETSKSEMTRRNVKRFMSLKPCKVCEGRRLKPEILAVTLPHETKPLSIEGLTRLPVAAALEWLEGIVLTGRQREYAGDLIHEIRKRIGFLHRVGLGYLTLDRESGTLSGGESQRIRLATQLGAGLAGVLYVLDEPSI
;
A
#
# COMPACT_ATOMS: atom_id res chain seq x y z
N GLU A 1 -25.07 16.14 4.41
CA GLU A 1 -25.73 16.20 3.08
C GLU A 1 -26.51 14.93 2.78
N THR A 2 -25.91 13.74 2.90
CA THR A 2 -26.59 12.45 2.66
C THR A 2 -27.94 12.32 3.37
N LEU A 3 -27.99 12.50 4.69
CA LEU A 3 -29.25 12.36 5.45
C LEU A 3 -30.28 13.45 5.11
N THR A 4 -29.83 14.68 4.87
CA THR A 4 -30.71 15.80 4.53
C THR A 4 -31.26 15.75 3.11
N ALA A 5 -30.67 14.93 2.24
CA ALA A 5 -31.13 14.73 0.86
C ALA A 5 -32.18 13.62 0.72
N LEU A 6 -32.48 12.90 1.81
CA LEU A 6 -33.52 11.88 1.83
C LEU A 6 -34.92 12.51 1.66
N PRO A 7 -35.92 11.75 1.18
CA PRO A 7 -37.28 12.24 1.00
C PRO A 7 -37.87 12.83 2.29
N GLU A 8 -38.75 13.82 2.15
CA GLU A 8 -39.44 14.44 3.28
C GLU A 8 -40.15 13.38 4.14
N ARG A 9 -40.16 13.60 5.46
CA ARG A 9 -40.74 12.72 6.49
C ARG A 9 -40.05 11.36 6.67
N THR A 10 -38.97 11.07 5.96
CA THR A 10 -38.15 9.87 6.20
C THR A 10 -37.76 9.80 7.68
N ARG A 11 -38.05 8.68 8.34
CA ARG A 11 -37.72 8.46 9.76
C ARG A 11 -36.25 8.11 9.88
N VAL A 12 -35.55 8.73 10.82
CA VAL A 12 -34.12 8.52 11.07
C VAL A 12 -33.90 8.21 12.54
N LEU A 13 -33.30 7.06 12.84
CA LEU A 13 -32.75 6.76 14.17
C LEU A 13 -31.27 7.05 14.13
N LEU A 14 -30.84 8.08 14.86
CA LEU A 14 -29.43 8.40 14.97
C LEU A 14 -28.79 7.56 16.07
N LEU A 15 -27.70 6.90 15.74
CA LEU A 15 -27.02 5.93 16.58
C LEU A 15 -25.60 6.39 16.89
N ALA A 16 -25.14 6.14 18.11
CA ALA A 16 -23.73 6.22 18.49
C ALA A 16 -23.18 4.81 18.75
N PRO A 17 -22.45 4.20 17.80
CA PRO A 17 -21.81 2.91 18.01
C PRO A 17 -20.69 3.05 19.05
N VAL A 18 -20.73 2.23 20.10
CA VAL A 18 -19.80 2.32 21.24
C VAL A 18 -18.73 1.25 21.12
N PRO A 19 -17.43 1.57 21.33
CA PRO A 19 -16.37 0.58 21.35
C PRO A 19 -16.64 -0.54 22.37
N PRO A 20 -16.41 -1.83 22.05
CA PRO A 20 -16.70 -2.93 22.97
C PRO A 20 -15.99 -2.84 24.33
N ALA A 21 -14.85 -2.15 24.41
CA ALA A 21 -14.13 -1.92 25.65
C ALA A 21 -14.83 -0.91 26.58
N GLU A 22 -15.54 0.08 26.01
CA GLU A 22 -16.25 1.13 26.77
C GLU A 22 -17.67 0.72 27.15
N ALA A 23 -18.25 -0.24 26.42
CA ALA A 23 -19.57 -0.80 26.67
C ALA A 23 -19.57 -1.95 27.68
N ARG A 24 -18.44 -2.24 28.33
CA ARG A 24 -18.28 -3.36 29.29
C ARG A 24 -17.75 -2.86 30.65
N PRO A 25 -18.31 -3.33 31.78
CA PRO A 25 -19.47 -4.21 31.94
C PRO A 25 -20.77 -3.59 31.40
N LEU A 26 -21.67 -4.40 30.85
CA LEU A 26 -22.86 -3.90 30.13
C LEU A 26 -23.86 -3.24 31.07
N ASP A 27 -24.12 -3.86 32.23
CA ASP A 27 -25.00 -3.37 33.29
C ASP A 27 -24.58 -1.97 33.76
N GLU A 28 -23.31 -1.80 34.13
CA GLU A 28 -22.76 -0.50 34.54
C GLU A 28 -22.86 0.55 33.41
N PHE A 29 -22.61 0.12 32.17
CA PHE A 29 -22.71 0.97 31.00
C PHE A 29 -24.15 1.46 30.76
N LEU A 30 -25.14 0.57 30.82
CA LEU A 30 -26.54 0.90 30.64
C LEU A 30 -27.06 1.82 31.75
N ASP A 31 -26.65 1.59 33.00
CA ASP A 31 -26.98 2.50 34.12
C ASP A 31 -26.37 3.89 33.95
N ARG A 32 -25.16 3.97 33.37
CA ARG A 32 -24.54 5.25 33.02
C ARG A 32 -25.34 5.98 31.93
N LEU A 33 -25.84 5.25 30.92
CA LEU A 33 -26.70 5.84 29.89
C LEU A 33 -28.01 6.41 30.47
N LYS A 34 -28.66 5.67 31.38
CA LYS A 34 -29.86 6.14 32.10
C LYS A 34 -29.60 7.44 32.85
N LYS A 35 -28.51 7.49 33.63
CA LYS A 35 -28.12 8.69 34.39
C LYS A 35 -27.84 9.90 33.50
N GLN A 36 -27.46 9.67 32.25
CA GLN A 36 -27.22 10.71 31.25
C GLN A 36 -28.47 11.06 30.42
N GLY A 37 -29.63 10.46 30.76
CA GLY A 37 -30.93 10.79 30.16
C GLY A 37 -31.24 10.04 28.86
N PHE A 38 -30.46 9.02 28.48
CA PHE A 38 -30.81 8.17 27.35
C PHE A 38 -31.96 7.23 27.73
N LEU A 39 -32.86 6.99 26.77
CA LEU A 39 -34.03 6.12 26.98
C LEU A 39 -33.89 4.76 26.31
N ARG A 40 -33.07 4.66 25.26
CA ARG A 40 -32.96 3.48 24.42
C ARG A 40 -31.52 3.19 24.02
N ALA A 41 -31.21 1.91 23.92
CA ALA A 41 -29.98 1.41 23.30
C ALA A 41 -30.35 0.33 22.29
N ARG A 42 -29.50 0.11 21.30
CA ARG A 42 -29.62 -0.98 20.34
C ARG A 42 -28.51 -1.99 20.59
N LEU A 43 -28.90 -3.22 20.94
CA LEU A 43 -28.00 -4.30 21.33
C LEU A 43 -28.15 -5.43 20.30
N ASP A 44 -27.07 -5.74 19.58
CA ASP A 44 -27.06 -6.74 18.49
C ASP A 44 -28.22 -6.59 17.50
N GLY A 45 -28.56 -5.34 17.17
CA GLY A 45 -29.62 -5.01 16.22
C GLY A 45 -31.00 -4.77 16.84
N VAL A 46 -31.24 -5.20 18.08
CA VAL A 46 -32.51 -5.07 18.78
C VAL A 46 -32.55 -3.78 19.59
N ILE A 47 -33.60 -2.97 19.41
CA ILE A 47 -33.80 -1.73 20.20
C ILE A 47 -34.44 -2.10 21.54
N CYS A 48 -33.80 -1.68 22.62
CA CYS A 48 -34.21 -1.93 24.01
C CYS A 48 -34.49 -0.61 24.71
N GLU A 49 -35.56 -0.54 25.50
CA GLU A 49 -35.78 0.56 26.43
C GLU A 49 -34.98 0.33 27.70
N LEU A 50 -34.27 1.36 28.18
CA LEU A 50 -33.36 1.20 29.31
C LEU A 50 -34.13 0.98 30.61
N ASP A 51 -35.28 1.64 30.79
CA ASP A 51 -36.12 1.51 31.99
C ASP A 51 -37.09 0.32 31.94
N GLY A 52 -37.14 -0.40 30.82
CA GLY A 52 -37.98 -1.58 30.63
C GLY A 52 -37.28 -2.89 30.99
N GLU A 53 -38.02 -3.98 30.87
CA GLU A 53 -37.46 -5.33 30.98
C GLU A 53 -36.50 -5.57 29.80
N MET A 54 -35.26 -5.95 30.10
CA MET A 54 -34.24 -6.15 29.08
C MET A 54 -34.58 -7.40 28.25
N PRO A 55 -34.65 -7.30 26.91
CA PRO A 55 -34.95 -8.47 26.08
C PRO A 55 -33.86 -9.54 26.22
N ALA A 56 -34.22 -10.79 25.94
CA ALA A 56 -33.27 -11.89 25.92
C ALA A 56 -32.23 -11.66 24.81
N LEU A 57 -31.03 -11.22 25.20
CA LEU A 57 -29.94 -10.93 24.25
C LEU A 57 -29.32 -12.24 23.72
N PRO A 58 -28.92 -12.28 22.44
CA PRO A 58 -28.10 -13.38 21.92
C PRO A 58 -26.82 -13.52 22.78
N LYS A 59 -26.61 -14.70 23.36
CA LYS A 59 -25.42 -14.95 24.20
C LYS A 59 -24.17 -15.03 23.32
N GLY A 60 -23.43 -13.93 23.21
CA GLY A 60 -22.10 -13.92 22.58
C GLY A 60 -21.07 -14.75 23.37
N LYS A 61 -19.94 -15.07 22.74
CA LYS A 61 -18.84 -15.91 23.31
C LYS A 61 -18.24 -15.43 24.65
N LYS A 62 -18.62 -14.24 25.15
CA LYS A 62 -18.20 -13.65 26.44
C LYS A 62 -19.36 -12.96 27.19
N GLY A 63 -20.57 -13.53 27.16
CA GLY A 63 -21.66 -13.18 28.08
C GLY A 63 -22.37 -11.83 27.88
N GLY A 64 -22.23 -11.18 26.72
CA GLY A 64 -22.92 -9.92 26.39
C GLY A 64 -22.98 -9.68 24.88
N PRO A 65 -23.67 -8.61 24.43
CA PRO A 65 -23.85 -8.31 23.02
C PRO A 65 -22.53 -8.01 22.32
N ALA A 66 -22.47 -8.31 21.02
CA ALA A 66 -21.31 -8.03 20.16
C ALA A 66 -21.27 -6.55 19.73
N ALA A 67 -22.42 -5.93 19.51
CA ALA A 67 -22.58 -4.54 19.13
C ALA A 67 -23.50 -3.81 20.11
N VAL A 68 -23.04 -2.64 20.58
CA VAL A 68 -23.80 -1.74 21.46
C VAL A 68 -23.83 -0.36 20.80
N GLU A 69 -25.03 0.13 20.53
CA GLU A 69 -25.25 1.42 19.91
C GLU A 69 -26.24 2.23 20.76
N ILE A 70 -25.90 3.47 21.11
CA ILE A 70 -26.82 4.35 21.84
C ILE A 70 -27.81 4.94 20.83
N VAL A 71 -29.11 4.91 21.12
CA VAL A 71 -30.10 5.62 20.29
C VAL A 71 -30.12 7.07 20.76
N VAL A 72 -29.47 7.95 19.99
CA VAL A 72 -29.24 9.35 20.37
C VAL A 72 -30.46 10.21 20.12
N ASP A 73 -31.06 10.11 18.93
CA ASP A 73 -32.26 10.84 18.59
C ASP A 73 -33.13 10.06 17.59
N ARG A 74 -34.42 10.40 17.54
CA ARG A 74 -35.38 9.92 16.57
C ARG A 74 -35.94 11.12 15.83
N LEU A 75 -35.56 11.21 14.58
CA LEU A 75 -35.77 12.37 13.72
C LEU A 75 -36.68 11.99 12.55
N ALA A 76 -37.32 13.00 11.95
CA ALA A 76 -37.99 12.86 10.67
C ALA A 76 -37.49 13.98 9.76
N ILE A 77 -37.10 13.64 8.52
CA ILE A 77 -36.55 14.61 7.57
C ILE A 77 -37.55 15.72 7.28
N ARG A 78 -37.13 16.97 7.51
CA ARG A 78 -37.87 18.21 7.29
C ARG A 78 -36.89 19.30 6.84
N GLU A 79 -37.41 20.37 6.28
CA GLU A 79 -36.60 21.48 5.75
C GLU A 79 -35.71 22.15 6.82
N ASP A 80 -36.21 22.23 8.07
CA ASP A 80 -35.56 22.89 9.21
C ASP A 80 -34.71 21.95 10.09
N ILE A 81 -34.54 20.67 9.69
CA ILE A 81 -33.92 19.66 10.56
C ILE A 81 -32.43 19.89 10.85
N ARG A 82 -31.74 20.73 10.06
CA ARG A 82 -30.27 20.86 10.08
C ARG A 82 -29.70 21.14 11.47
N GLY A 83 -30.31 22.05 12.23
CA GLY A 83 -29.82 22.40 13.58
C GLY A 83 -29.90 21.22 14.54
N ARG A 84 -31.09 20.61 14.65
CA ARG A 84 -31.30 19.45 15.53
C ARG A 84 -30.43 18.26 15.12
N LEU A 85 -30.32 17.98 13.82
CA LEU A 85 -29.47 16.89 13.34
C LEU A 85 -28.00 17.13 13.70
N ALA A 86 -27.49 18.36 13.61
CA ALA A 86 -26.14 18.69 14.02
C ALA A 86 -25.92 18.43 15.52
N ASP A 87 -26.83 18.89 16.39
CA ASP A 87 -26.76 18.65 17.84
C ASP A 87 -26.76 17.15 18.18
N SER A 88 -27.61 16.38 17.50
CA SER A 88 -27.67 14.92 17.67
C SER A 88 -26.38 14.24 17.18
N ILE A 89 -25.80 14.69 16.06
CA ILE A 89 -24.52 14.17 15.54
C ILE A 89 -23.39 14.49 16.50
N GLU A 90 -23.30 15.71 17.04
CA GLU A 90 -22.29 16.06 18.05
C GLU A 90 -22.43 15.21 19.31
N THR A 91 -23.67 14.97 19.75
CA THR A 91 -23.94 14.08 20.88
C THR A 91 -23.48 12.66 20.56
N ALA A 92 -23.79 12.15 19.36
CA ALA A 92 -23.35 10.82 18.95
C ALA A 92 -21.83 10.70 18.95
N LEU A 93 -21.14 11.67 18.36
CA LEU A 93 -19.67 11.73 18.28
C LEU A 93 -19.01 11.85 19.67
N ARG A 94 -19.66 12.49 20.64
CA ARG A 94 -19.14 12.54 22.02
C ARG A 94 -19.06 11.16 22.66
N TRP A 95 -19.98 10.26 22.31
CA TRP A 95 -20.05 8.90 22.86
C TRP A 95 -19.28 7.87 22.03
N SER A 96 -19.22 8.03 20.72
CA SER A 96 -18.57 7.09 19.81
C SER A 96 -17.19 7.53 19.34
N GLN A 97 -16.77 8.74 19.70
CA GLN A 97 -15.55 9.47 19.30
C GLN A 97 -15.49 9.85 17.81
N SER A 98 -15.73 8.90 16.91
CA SER A 98 -15.49 9.10 15.48
C SER A 98 -16.50 8.43 14.55
N ARG A 99 -17.57 7.82 15.08
CA ARG A 99 -18.53 7.05 14.30
C ARG A 99 -19.97 7.48 14.55
N VAL A 100 -20.78 7.58 13.51
CA VAL A 100 -22.22 7.81 13.67
C VAL A 100 -22.94 6.82 12.79
N GLY A 101 -23.89 6.09 13.38
CA GLY A 101 -24.81 5.26 12.62
C GLY A 101 -26.12 6.01 12.39
N ALA A 102 -26.79 5.75 11.28
CA ALA A 102 -28.16 6.16 11.07
C ALA A 102 -28.95 4.98 10.50
N LEU A 103 -30.11 4.71 11.06
CA LEU A 103 -31.10 3.84 10.45
C LEU A 103 -32.19 4.71 9.83
N THR A 104 -32.49 4.49 8.57
CA THR A 104 -33.49 5.26 7.82
C THR A 104 -34.62 4.35 7.37
N ARG A 105 -35.84 4.89 7.37
CA ARG A 105 -37.02 4.20 6.87
C ARG A 105 -38.01 5.20 6.31
N ALA A 106 -38.56 4.93 5.12
CA ALA A 106 -39.54 5.81 4.50
C ALA A 106 -40.78 5.98 5.40
N ALA A 107 -41.42 7.14 5.32
CA ALA A 107 -42.53 7.51 6.21
C ALA A 107 -43.75 6.57 6.07
N GLU A 108 -44.01 6.14 4.84
CA GLU A 108 -45.13 5.33 4.38
C GLU A 108 -44.79 3.84 4.27
N ALA A 109 -43.57 3.44 4.66
CA ALA A 109 -43.20 2.04 4.64
C ALA A 109 -43.99 1.25 5.69
N ASP A 110 -44.32 0.00 5.35
CA ASP A 110 -44.96 -0.94 6.26
C ASP A 110 -44.18 -1.08 7.57
N GLU A 111 -44.84 -1.50 8.65
CA GLU A 111 -44.19 -1.64 9.96
C GLU A 111 -43.03 -2.65 9.92
N ASP A 112 -43.15 -3.66 9.07
CA ASP A 112 -42.15 -4.72 8.82
C ASP A 112 -41.06 -4.32 7.83
N ALA A 113 -41.14 -3.13 7.23
CA ALA A 113 -40.12 -2.67 6.30
C ALA A 113 -38.75 -2.53 7.01
N GLU A 114 -37.72 -3.11 6.38
CA GLU A 114 -36.37 -3.10 6.90
C GLU A 114 -35.82 -1.67 6.99
N TRP A 115 -35.00 -1.45 8.02
CA TRP A 115 -34.28 -0.20 8.19
C TRP A 115 -33.01 -0.22 7.33
N GLU A 116 -32.84 0.79 6.48
CA GLU A 116 -31.59 0.98 5.75
C GLU A 116 -30.52 1.58 6.69
N ARG A 117 -29.32 1.02 6.68
CA ARG A 117 -28.22 1.44 7.56
C ARG A 117 -27.24 2.33 6.79
N HIS A 118 -26.94 3.48 7.36
CA HIS A 118 -25.85 4.36 6.93
C HIS A 118 -24.83 4.52 8.07
N ASP A 119 -23.56 4.28 7.78
CA ASP A 119 -22.46 4.50 8.71
C ASP A 119 -21.60 5.69 8.25
N PHE A 120 -21.30 6.58 9.18
CA PHE A 120 -20.48 7.76 8.98
C PHE A 120 -19.27 7.72 9.91
N THR A 121 -18.15 8.28 9.47
CA THR A 121 -16.99 8.50 10.31
C THR A 121 -16.35 9.86 10.07
N THR A 122 -15.76 10.43 11.12
CA THR A 122 -14.96 11.68 11.04
C THR A 122 -13.48 11.41 10.77
N THR A 123 -13.10 10.15 10.62
CA THR A 123 -11.73 9.70 10.33
C THR A 123 -11.70 8.99 8.98
N PHE A 124 -10.52 8.77 8.40
CA PHE A 124 -10.39 7.97 7.18
C PHE A 124 -10.47 6.47 7.49
N THR A 125 -11.56 6.06 8.15
CA THR A 125 -11.79 4.68 8.59
C THR A 125 -12.82 4.01 7.69
N ASN A 126 -12.46 2.85 7.15
CA ASN A 126 -13.43 2.00 6.49
C ASN A 126 -14.38 1.41 7.56
N PRO A 127 -15.71 1.69 7.48
CA PRO A 127 -16.65 1.31 8.54
C PRO A 127 -16.90 -0.21 8.64
N GLU A 128 -16.68 -0.96 7.57
CA GLU A 128 -16.88 -2.41 7.51
C GLU A 128 -15.69 -3.17 8.11
N THR A 129 -14.47 -2.76 7.75
CA THR A 129 -13.23 -3.44 8.16
C THR A 129 -12.60 -2.84 9.42
N GLY A 130 -12.97 -1.60 9.77
CA GLY A 130 -12.34 -0.83 10.85
C GLY A 130 -10.93 -0.32 10.52
N TYR A 131 -10.43 -0.53 9.30
CA TYR A 131 -9.11 -0.03 8.90
C TYR A 131 -9.11 1.49 8.81
N SER A 132 -8.18 2.15 9.50
CA SER A 132 -8.08 3.60 9.56
C SER A 132 -6.78 4.10 8.93
N LEU A 133 -6.91 5.00 7.96
CA LEU A 133 -5.81 5.78 7.41
C LEU A 133 -5.50 6.97 8.33
N PRO A 134 -4.23 7.25 8.63
CA PRO A 134 -3.86 8.49 9.31
C PRO A 134 -4.17 9.70 8.41
N VAL A 135 -4.19 10.89 9.02
CA VAL A 135 -4.28 12.14 8.25
C VAL A 135 -3.13 12.19 7.26
N LEU A 136 -3.48 12.20 5.97
CA LEU A 136 -2.51 12.16 4.89
C LEU A 136 -1.77 13.49 4.79
N THR A 137 -0.47 13.39 4.52
CA THR A 137 0.43 14.52 4.29
C THR A 137 1.30 14.20 3.07
N PRO A 138 1.92 15.20 2.42
CA PRO A 138 2.81 14.94 1.28
C PRO A 138 3.93 13.92 1.57
N ARG A 139 4.38 13.82 2.84
CA ARG A 139 5.40 12.85 3.27
C ARG A 139 4.95 11.40 3.16
N HIS A 140 3.64 11.14 3.16
CA HIS A 140 3.10 9.79 2.95
C HIS A 140 3.25 9.35 1.49
N PHE A 141 3.33 10.27 0.54
CA PHE A 141 3.51 9.98 -0.89
C PHE A 141 4.98 9.92 -1.31
N SER A 142 5.91 10.06 -0.36
CA SER A 142 7.34 9.99 -0.61
C SER A 142 7.89 8.62 -0.24
N PHE A 143 8.47 7.92 -1.21
CA PHE A 143 9.20 6.67 -0.95
C PHE A 143 10.52 6.90 -0.19
N ASN A 144 10.96 8.16 -0.03
CA ASN A 144 12.11 8.53 0.80
C ASN A 144 11.74 8.80 2.27
N SER A 145 10.45 8.67 2.62
CA SER A 145 9.93 8.88 3.97
C SER A 145 9.40 7.56 4.51
N HIS A 146 9.78 7.20 5.74
CA HIS A 146 9.27 5.99 6.42
C HIS A 146 7.74 5.95 6.54
N LEU A 147 7.07 7.11 6.47
CA LEU A 147 5.62 7.21 6.47
C LEU A 147 5.01 6.57 5.22
N GLY A 148 5.63 6.79 4.05
CA GLY A 148 5.13 6.33 2.75
C GLY A 148 5.83 5.11 2.17
N ALA A 149 7.10 4.91 2.52
CA ALA A 149 7.94 3.88 1.93
C ALA A 149 7.44 2.47 2.25
N CYS A 150 7.51 1.58 1.26
CA CYS A 150 7.27 0.15 1.46
C CYS A 150 8.18 -0.37 2.59
N PRO A 151 7.63 -1.06 3.61
CA PRO A 151 8.39 -1.46 4.78
C PRO A 151 9.45 -2.53 4.46
N GLU A 152 9.22 -3.35 3.42
CA GLU A 152 10.11 -4.44 3.02
C GLU A 152 11.39 -3.94 2.33
N CYS A 153 11.24 -3.00 1.39
CA CYS A 153 12.38 -2.48 0.61
C CYS A 153 12.80 -1.08 1.04
N HIS A 154 12.21 -0.52 2.09
CA HIS A 154 12.43 0.86 2.56
C HIS A 154 12.37 1.90 1.43
N GLY A 155 11.43 1.74 0.49
CA GLY A 155 11.27 2.67 -0.62
C GLY A 155 12.20 2.49 -1.81
N LEU A 156 13.12 1.52 -1.78
CA LEU A 156 14.01 1.23 -2.91
C LEU A 156 13.27 0.66 -4.12
N GLY A 157 12.19 -0.10 -3.88
CA GLY A 157 11.41 -0.79 -4.92
C GLY A 157 12.06 -2.07 -5.44
N ALA A 158 13.35 -2.27 -5.16
CA ALA A 158 14.07 -3.48 -5.48
C ALA A 158 14.72 -4.05 -4.22
N SER A 159 14.97 -5.36 -4.24
CA SER A 159 15.82 -6.02 -3.28
C SER A 159 16.88 -6.84 -4.01
N LEU A 160 18.06 -6.93 -3.38
CA LEU A 160 19.15 -7.70 -3.92
C LEU A 160 18.86 -9.20 -3.68
N SER A 161 18.69 -9.96 -4.75
CA SER A 161 18.41 -11.40 -4.68
C SER A 161 19.50 -12.20 -5.39
N PRO A 162 19.87 -13.40 -4.89
CA PRO A 162 20.72 -14.31 -5.63
C PRO A 162 20.13 -14.58 -7.02
N ASP A 163 20.99 -14.56 -8.04
CA ASP A 163 20.60 -14.79 -9.42
C ASP A 163 21.23 -16.09 -9.96
N PRO A 164 20.44 -17.15 -10.18
CA PRO A 164 20.94 -18.44 -10.69
C PRO A 164 21.80 -18.33 -11.95
N GLU A 165 21.51 -17.38 -12.85
CA GLU A 165 22.27 -17.20 -14.10
C GLU A 165 23.69 -16.69 -13.84
N LEU A 166 23.90 -15.93 -12.76
CA LEU A 166 25.24 -15.49 -12.36
C LEU A 166 26.07 -16.61 -11.73
N PHE A 167 25.41 -17.60 -11.12
CA PHE A 167 26.07 -18.81 -10.60
C PHE A 167 26.40 -19.80 -11.72
N VAL A 168 25.52 -19.96 -12.70
CA VAL A 168 25.68 -20.89 -13.82
C VAL A 168 25.61 -20.10 -15.13
N PRO A 169 26.66 -19.36 -15.51
CA PRO A 169 26.64 -18.50 -16.69
C PRO A 169 26.67 -19.30 -18.00
N ASP A 170 27.12 -20.55 -17.96
CA ASP A 170 27.13 -21.46 -19.10
C ASP A 170 26.50 -22.80 -18.65
N PRO A 171 25.22 -23.02 -18.98
CA PRO A 171 24.51 -24.22 -18.58
C PRO A 171 24.86 -25.44 -19.45
N ASP A 172 25.59 -25.27 -20.54
CA ASP A 172 26.07 -26.36 -21.40
C ASP A 172 27.34 -27.02 -20.84
N LYS A 173 28.01 -26.33 -19.91
CA LYS A 173 29.18 -26.85 -19.21
C LYS A 173 28.78 -27.85 -18.11
N SER A 174 29.63 -28.85 -17.87
CA SER A 174 29.41 -29.85 -16.81
C SER A 174 29.75 -29.32 -15.41
N LEU A 175 29.20 -29.97 -14.37
CA LEU A 175 29.58 -29.65 -12.99
C LEU A 175 31.06 -29.93 -12.74
N ALA A 176 31.58 -31.04 -13.27
CA ALA A 176 32.98 -31.45 -13.14
C ALA A 176 33.94 -30.41 -13.72
N ASP A 177 33.56 -29.77 -14.83
CA ASP A 177 34.37 -28.73 -15.47
C ASP A 177 34.23 -27.35 -14.81
N GLY A 178 33.44 -27.25 -13.73
CA GLY A 178 33.22 -26.00 -12.98
C GLY A 178 32.23 -25.06 -13.66
N ALA A 179 31.11 -25.58 -14.14
CA ALA A 179 29.97 -24.77 -14.61
C ALA A 179 29.43 -23.82 -13.53
N VAL A 180 29.49 -24.23 -12.27
CA VAL A 180 29.00 -23.44 -11.13
C VAL A 180 30.11 -22.54 -10.58
N LYS A 181 29.92 -21.23 -10.70
CA LYS A 181 30.79 -20.19 -10.13
C LYS A 181 30.31 -19.80 -8.74
N THR A 182 31.26 -19.44 -7.87
CA THR A 182 31.00 -19.02 -6.49
C THR A 182 31.89 -17.84 -6.08
N TRP A 183 31.58 -17.18 -4.97
CA TRP A 183 32.27 -15.98 -4.48
C TRP A 183 33.66 -16.22 -3.86
N TRP A 184 34.17 -17.46 -3.88
CA TRP A 184 35.48 -17.83 -3.34
C TRP A 184 36.63 -17.78 -4.37
N SER A 185 36.50 -17.00 -5.44
CA SER A 185 37.49 -16.93 -6.52
C SER A 185 38.92 -16.58 -6.08
N GLY A 186 39.07 -15.82 -4.98
CA GLY A 186 40.37 -15.42 -4.42
C GLY A 186 41.05 -16.47 -3.51
N SER A 187 40.38 -17.56 -3.14
CA SER A 187 40.94 -18.61 -2.27
C SER A 187 40.80 -19.98 -2.92
N LYS A 188 41.92 -20.52 -3.42
CA LYS A 188 41.95 -21.86 -4.05
C LYS A 188 41.37 -22.94 -3.13
N LEU A 189 41.71 -22.89 -1.84
CA LEU A 189 41.23 -23.84 -0.83
C LEU A 189 39.70 -23.80 -0.68
N ARG A 190 39.12 -22.61 -0.44
CA ARG A 190 37.67 -22.46 -0.26
C ARG A 190 36.89 -22.76 -1.54
N LYS A 191 37.43 -22.36 -2.69
CA LYS A 191 36.89 -22.69 -4.01
C LYS A 191 36.83 -24.21 -4.21
N GLY A 192 37.92 -24.92 -3.91
CA GLY A 192 37.97 -26.38 -3.98
C GLY A 192 36.93 -27.04 -3.06
N HIS A 193 36.83 -26.59 -1.81
CA HIS A 193 35.83 -27.12 -0.87
C HIS A 193 34.39 -26.93 -1.37
N HIS A 194 34.05 -25.74 -1.91
CA HIS A 194 32.73 -25.50 -2.52
C HIS A 194 32.49 -26.41 -3.72
N GLN A 195 33.49 -26.57 -4.60
CA GLN A 195 33.39 -27.44 -5.76
C GLN A 195 33.12 -28.89 -5.33
N HIS A 196 33.86 -29.40 -4.34
CA HIS A 196 33.63 -30.75 -3.81
C HIS A 196 32.23 -30.91 -3.21
N ALA A 197 31.76 -29.93 -2.43
CA ALA A 197 30.41 -29.97 -1.85
C ALA A 197 29.30 -30.04 -2.91
N ILE A 198 29.46 -29.32 -4.03
CA ILE A 198 28.52 -29.35 -5.16
C ILE A 198 28.55 -30.71 -5.88
N LEU A 199 29.75 -31.25 -6.14
CA LEU A 199 29.89 -32.57 -6.77
C LEU A 199 29.33 -33.69 -5.88
N ASP A 200 29.53 -33.60 -4.56
CA ASP A 200 29.01 -34.55 -3.59
C ASP A 200 27.48 -34.46 -3.47
N LEU A 201 26.90 -33.25 -3.58
CA LEU A 201 25.45 -33.08 -3.69
C LEU A 201 24.92 -33.81 -4.93
N ALA A 202 25.55 -33.61 -6.09
CA ALA A 202 25.12 -34.26 -7.33
C ALA A 202 25.13 -35.80 -7.19
N ARG A 203 26.23 -36.37 -6.71
CA ARG A 203 26.36 -37.82 -6.49
C ARG A 203 25.31 -38.36 -5.52
N LYS A 204 25.05 -37.66 -4.41
CA LYS A 204 24.05 -38.07 -3.41
C LYS A 204 22.62 -38.06 -3.96
N MET A 205 22.34 -37.19 -4.91
CA MET A 205 21.05 -37.11 -5.59
C MET A 205 20.99 -38.00 -6.85
N GLY A 206 22.01 -38.82 -7.11
CA GLY A 206 22.04 -39.72 -8.26
C GLY A 206 22.32 -39.04 -9.61
N GLU A 207 22.79 -37.79 -9.59
CA GLU A 207 23.13 -37.03 -10.79
C GLU A 207 24.57 -37.30 -11.24
N ASP A 208 24.78 -37.30 -12.56
CA ASP A 208 26.10 -37.45 -13.16
C ASP A 208 26.79 -36.06 -13.27
N PRO A 209 27.90 -35.81 -12.55
CA PRO A 209 28.59 -34.52 -12.61
C PRO A 209 29.26 -34.23 -13.96
N GLY A 210 29.43 -35.23 -14.83
CA GLY A 210 29.96 -35.06 -16.18
C GLY A 210 28.93 -34.51 -17.17
N LYS A 211 27.64 -34.50 -16.84
CA LYS A 211 26.60 -33.95 -17.71
C LYS A 211 26.54 -32.42 -17.66
N PRO A 212 26.17 -31.76 -18.76
CA PRO A 212 25.81 -30.35 -18.78
C PRO A 212 24.79 -30.00 -17.70
N VAL A 213 24.93 -28.83 -17.05
CA VAL A 213 24.00 -28.41 -15.98
C VAL A 213 22.56 -28.35 -16.48
N ARG A 214 22.33 -27.97 -17.74
CA ARG A 214 20.98 -27.95 -18.33
C ARG A 214 20.28 -29.32 -18.32
N GLU A 215 21.03 -30.41 -18.39
CA GLU A 215 20.50 -31.79 -18.47
C GLU A 215 20.21 -32.40 -17.09
N LEU A 216 20.73 -31.80 -16.02
CA LEU A 216 20.47 -32.26 -14.65
C LEU A 216 19.02 -32.02 -14.24
N SER A 217 18.51 -32.84 -13.30
CA SER A 217 17.11 -32.75 -12.88
C SER A 217 16.76 -31.39 -12.25
N ARG A 218 15.47 -31.07 -12.33
CA ARG A 218 14.90 -29.89 -11.67
C ARG A 218 15.07 -29.95 -10.14
N GLU A 219 15.02 -31.15 -9.57
CA GLU A 219 15.18 -31.38 -8.13
C GLU A 219 16.60 -31.05 -7.68
N PHE A 220 17.61 -31.55 -8.40
CA PHE A 220 19.01 -31.19 -8.15
C PHE A 220 19.24 -29.69 -8.29
N LYS A 221 18.74 -29.06 -9.36
CA LYS A 221 18.87 -27.60 -9.55
C LYS A 221 18.25 -26.83 -8.39
N ARG A 222 17.09 -27.26 -7.88
CA ARG A 222 16.47 -26.66 -6.69
C ARG A 222 17.35 -26.84 -5.45
N ALA A 223 17.88 -28.04 -5.23
CA ALA A 223 18.77 -28.35 -4.10
C ALA A 223 20.09 -27.56 -4.15
N LEU A 224 20.65 -27.34 -5.34
CA LEU A 224 21.85 -26.54 -5.55
C LEU A 224 21.68 -25.10 -5.05
N PHE A 225 20.50 -24.51 -5.19
CA PHE A 225 20.26 -23.13 -4.78
C PHE A 225 19.65 -23.01 -3.39
N HIS A 226 18.81 -23.95 -2.97
CA HIS A 226 18.01 -23.84 -1.75
C HIS A 226 18.30 -24.91 -0.68
N GLY A 227 19.20 -25.84 -0.98
CA GLY A 227 19.41 -27.03 -0.15
C GLY A 227 18.30 -28.06 -0.35
N ALA A 228 18.49 -29.25 0.23
CA ALA A 228 17.51 -30.32 0.25
C ALA A 228 17.53 -31.00 1.62
N GLU A 229 16.36 -31.49 2.06
CA GLU A 229 16.26 -32.27 3.28
C GLU A 229 17.07 -33.56 3.17
N GLY A 230 17.74 -33.96 4.25
CA GLY A 230 18.60 -35.15 4.28
C GLY A 230 20.00 -34.96 3.67
N VAL A 231 20.30 -33.83 3.01
CA VAL A 231 21.64 -33.53 2.48
C VAL A 231 22.29 -32.37 3.24
N LYS A 232 23.55 -32.55 3.68
CA LYS A 232 24.36 -31.49 4.30
C LYS A 232 24.86 -30.47 3.27
N PHE A 233 23.94 -29.76 2.63
CA PHE A 233 24.23 -28.67 1.70
C PHE A 233 23.18 -27.57 1.84
N GLU A 234 23.60 -26.37 2.24
CA GLU A 234 22.71 -25.25 2.55
C GLU A 234 21.99 -24.66 1.33
N GLY A 235 22.59 -24.80 0.14
CA GLY A 235 22.13 -24.10 -1.06
C GLY A 235 22.87 -22.78 -1.28
N LEU A 236 23.30 -22.55 -2.53
CA LEU A 236 24.10 -21.37 -2.89
C LEU A 236 23.35 -20.06 -2.67
N SER A 237 22.05 -20.02 -2.96
CA SER A 237 21.24 -18.80 -2.77
C SER A 237 21.04 -18.48 -1.29
N VAL A 238 20.78 -19.50 -0.47
CA VAL A 238 20.60 -19.35 0.98
C VAL A 238 21.90 -18.87 1.62
N GLN A 239 23.01 -19.54 1.30
CA GLN A 239 24.33 -19.20 1.81
C GLN A 239 24.76 -17.79 1.37
N ALA A 240 24.50 -17.41 0.13
CA ALA A 240 24.83 -16.08 -0.38
C ALA A 240 24.04 -14.97 0.33
N ARG A 241 22.74 -15.15 0.58
CA ARG A 241 21.96 -14.20 1.40
C ARG A 241 22.50 -14.11 2.82
N ARG A 242 22.71 -15.24 3.48
CA ARG A 242 23.26 -15.31 4.84
C ARG A 242 24.60 -14.58 4.92
N LEU A 243 25.51 -14.80 3.97
CA LEU A 243 26.81 -14.13 3.95
C LEU A 243 26.69 -12.62 3.70
N LEU A 244 25.74 -12.18 2.87
CA LEU A 244 25.50 -10.76 2.65
C LEU A 244 24.95 -10.07 3.90
N GLU A 245 24.18 -10.77 4.73
CA GLU A 245 23.62 -10.24 5.98
C GLU A 245 24.64 -10.30 7.12
N THR A 246 25.26 -11.46 7.34
CA THR A 246 26.02 -11.76 8.57
C THR A 246 27.53 -11.52 8.46
N SER A 247 28.11 -11.46 7.26
CA SER A 247 29.56 -11.34 7.10
C SER A 247 30.06 -9.94 7.48
N LYS A 248 31.09 -9.91 8.34
CA LYS A 248 31.84 -8.69 8.71
C LYS A 248 32.93 -8.31 7.69
N SER A 249 33.21 -9.17 6.71
CA SER A 249 34.25 -8.94 5.70
C SER A 249 33.67 -8.21 4.49
N GLU A 250 34.04 -6.95 4.29
CA GLU A 250 33.64 -6.17 3.10
C GLU A 250 34.05 -6.84 1.78
N MET A 251 35.21 -7.48 1.74
CA MET A 251 35.65 -8.24 0.57
C MET A 251 34.72 -9.42 0.27
N THR A 252 34.27 -10.14 1.31
CA THR A 252 33.33 -11.26 1.16
C THR A 252 31.98 -10.76 0.68
N ARG A 253 31.44 -9.71 1.31
CA ARG A 253 30.18 -9.05 0.88
C ARG A 253 30.26 -8.61 -0.58
N ARG A 254 31.36 -7.97 -0.99
CA ARG A 254 31.61 -7.54 -2.38
C ARG A 254 31.63 -8.71 -3.36
N ASN A 255 32.30 -9.81 -3.03
CA ASN A 255 32.36 -10.98 -3.91
C ASN A 255 31.00 -11.67 -4.04
N VAL A 256 30.24 -11.76 -2.93
CA VAL A 256 28.88 -12.32 -2.92
C VAL A 256 27.92 -11.47 -3.76
N LYS A 257 28.01 -10.13 -3.67
CA LYS A 257 27.19 -9.20 -4.47
C LYS A 257 27.30 -9.43 -5.99
N ARG A 258 28.40 -9.99 -6.49
CA ARG A 258 28.58 -10.32 -7.92
C ARG A 258 27.68 -11.46 -8.41
N PHE A 259 27.06 -12.20 -7.50
CA PHE A 259 26.12 -13.29 -7.79
C PHE A 259 24.67 -12.91 -7.46
N MET A 260 24.43 -11.62 -7.33
CA MET A 260 23.12 -11.08 -7.00
C MET A 260 22.68 -10.13 -8.09
N SER A 261 21.38 -10.06 -8.32
CA SER A 261 20.75 -9.06 -9.16
C SER A 261 19.68 -8.31 -8.37
N LEU A 262 19.43 -7.07 -8.78
CA LEU A 262 18.26 -6.34 -8.30
C LEU A 262 17.02 -6.99 -8.92
N LYS A 263 16.11 -7.44 -8.06
CA LYS A 263 14.78 -7.89 -8.47
C LYS A 263 13.74 -6.94 -7.86
N PRO A 264 12.59 -6.73 -8.52
CA PRO A 264 11.49 -5.99 -7.92
C PRO A 264 11.15 -6.55 -6.54
N CYS A 265 10.88 -5.65 -5.59
CA CYS A 265 10.47 -6.02 -4.24
C CYS A 265 9.24 -6.93 -4.30
N LYS A 266 9.23 -8.02 -3.53
CA LYS A 266 8.12 -8.98 -3.53
C LYS A 266 6.83 -8.45 -2.92
N VAL A 267 6.91 -7.39 -2.11
CA VAL A 267 5.75 -6.81 -1.41
C VAL A 267 5.16 -5.66 -2.21
N CYS A 268 5.97 -4.69 -2.63
CA CYS A 268 5.47 -3.56 -3.42
C CYS A 268 5.61 -3.72 -4.93
N GLU A 269 6.23 -4.79 -5.44
CA GLU A 269 6.39 -5.06 -6.88
C GLU A 269 7.07 -3.89 -7.64
N GLY A 270 8.03 -3.23 -6.99
CA GLY A 270 8.69 -2.06 -7.57
C GLY A 270 7.98 -0.72 -7.36
N ARG A 271 6.80 -0.70 -6.73
CA ARG A 271 6.00 0.53 -6.51
C ARG A 271 6.53 1.45 -5.42
N ARG A 272 7.50 0.98 -4.61
CA ARG A 272 8.22 1.73 -3.55
C ARG A 272 7.38 2.24 -2.38
N LEU A 273 6.07 2.30 -2.49
CA LEU A 273 5.16 2.84 -1.48
C LEU A 273 4.38 1.74 -0.75
N LYS A 274 3.81 2.10 0.40
CA LYS A 274 2.88 1.26 1.15
C LYS A 274 1.56 1.05 0.39
N PRO A 275 0.90 -0.12 0.53
CA PRO A 275 -0.36 -0.41 -0.15
C PRO A 275 -1.44 0.64 0.07
N GLU A 276 -1.58 1.13 1.29
CA GLU A 276 -2.61 2.11 1.66
C GLU A 276 -2.39 3.50 1.04
N ILE A 277 -1.14 3.84 0.71
CA ILE A 277 -0.82 5.08 -0.02
C ILE A 277 -1.09 4.89 -1.51
N LEU A 278 -0.79 3.70 -2.03
CA LEU A 278 -1.11 3.32 -3.42
C LEU A 278 -2.62 3.25 -3.68
N ALA A 279 -3.43 3.05 -2.64
CA ALA A 279 -4.88 3.08 -2.73
C ALA A 279 -5.44 4.51 -2.89
N VAL A 280 -4.67 5.55 -2.58
CA VAL A 280 -5.09 6.94 -2.79
C VAL A 280 -4.95 7.28 -4.27
N THR A 281 -6.07 7.62 -4.88
CA THR A 281 -6.15 7.95 -6.32
C THR A 281 -6.75 9.32 -6.54
N LEU A 282 -6.47 9.92 -7.70
CA LEU A 282 -7.16 11.11 -8.15
C LEU A 282 -8.32 10.75 -9.08
N PRO A 283 -9.49 11.39 -8.93
CA PRO A 283 -10.62 11.23 -9.83
C PRO A 283 -10.25 11.69 -11.25
N HIS A 284 -10.67 10.91 -12.24
CA HIS A 284 -10.35 11.13 -13.64
C HIS A 284 -11.51 10.64 -14.52
N GLU A 285 -11.75 11.28 -15.66
CA GLU A 285 -12.86 10.99 -16.57
C GLU A 285 -12.86 9.53 -17.06
N THR A 286 -11.70 8.98 -17.40
CA THR A 286 -11.55 7.59 -17.86
C THR A 286 -11.13 6.62 -16.76
N LYS A 287 -9.93 6.82 -16.19
CA LYS A 287 -9.36 5.90 -15.20
C LYS A 287 -8.64 6.66 -14.09
N PRO A 288 -9.05 6.50 -12.82
CA PRO A 288 -8.33 7.06 -11.69
C PRO A 288 -6.97 6.35 -11.53
N LEU A 289 -5.94 7.11 -11.18
CA LEU A 289 -4.60 6.60 -10.92
C LEU A 289 -4.11 7.07 -9.55
N SER A 290 -3.30 6.23 -8.92
CA SER A 290 -2.48 6.60 -7.78
C SER A 290 -1.24 7.37 -8.22
N ILE A 291 -0.48 7.90 -7.28
CA ILE A 291 0.79 8.58 -7.58
C ILE A 291 1.74 7.69 -8.39
N GLU A 292 1.80 6.39 -8.05
CA GLU A 292 2.68 5.45 -8.74
C GLU A 292 2.19 5.18 -10.17
N GLY A 293 0.87 5.01 -10.35
CA GLY A 293 0.26 4.82 -11.66
C GLY A 293 0.56 5.98 -12.60
N LEU A 294 0.46 7.22 -12.12
CA LEU A 294 0.85 8.41 -12.89
C LEU A 294 2.34 8.39 -13.23
N THR A 295 3.21 8.07 -12.27
CA THR A 295 4.66 8.13 -12.52
C THR A 295 5.17 7.07 -13.48
N ARG A 296 4.42 5.97 -13.67
CA ARG A 296 4.73 4.91 -14.64
C ARG A 296 4.27 5.19 -16.06
N LEU A 297 3.42 6.19 -16.26
CA LEU A 297 3.07 6.60 -17.61
C LEU A 297 4.29 7.24 -18.29
N PRO A 298 4.48 7.02 -19.60
CA PRO A 298 5.34 7.88 -20.40
C PRO A 298 4.91 9.33 -20.22
N VAL A 299 5.87 10.26 -20.21
CA VAL A 299 5.65 11.71 -20.02
C VAL A 299 4.55 12.25 -20.93
N ALA A 300 4.48 11.78 -22.19
CA ALA A 300 3.41 12.16 -23.11
C ALA A 300 2.02 11.73 -22.61
N ALA A 301 1.87 10.46 -22.22
CA ALA A 301 0.61 9.92 -21.70
C ALA A 301 0.25 10.50 -20.32
N ALA A 302 1.24 10.81 -19.49
CA ALA A 302 1.02 11.50 -18.22
C ALA A 302 0.44 12.91 -18.44
N LEU A 303 0.91 13.62 -19.47
CA LEU A 303 0.39 14.94 -19.82
C LEU A 303 -1.08 14.89 -20.24
N GLU A 304 -1.44 13.93 -21.10
CA GLU A 304 -2.83 13.67 -21.52
C GLU A 304 -3.71 13.31 -20.32
N TRP A 305 -3.25 12.42 -19.44
CA TRP A 305 -3.99 12.02 -18.25
C TRP A 305 -4.22 13.20 -17.28
N LEU A 306 -3.28 14.14 -17.17
CA LEU A 306 -3.48 15.33 -16.33
C LEU A 306 -4.61 16.25 -16.84
N GLU A 307 -5.03 16.14 -18.09
CA GLU A 307 -6.13 16.94 -18.64
C GLU A 307 -7.50 16.43 -18.20
N GLY A 308 -7.64 15.12 -18.00
CA GLY A 308 -8.90 14.48 -17.61
C GLY A 308 -9.13 14.40 -16.10
N ILE A 309 -8.36 15.11 -15.27
CA ILE A 309 -8.59 15.17 -13.82
C ILE A 309 -9.91 15.90 -13.54
N VAL A 310 -10.80 15.23 -12.80
CA VAL A 310 -12.10 15.79 -12.42
C VAL A 310 -12.03 16.39 -11.02
N LEU A 311 -12.09 17.72 -10.92
CA LEU A 311 -12.11 18.43 -9.63
C LEU A 311 -13.49 19.02 -9.35
N THR A 312 -13.95 18.87 -8.11
CA THR A 312 -15.08 19.66 -7.58
C THR A 312 -14.73 21.16 -7.54
N GLY A 313 -15.72 22.04 -7.44
CA GLY A 313 -15.51 23.48 -7.34
C GLY A 313 -14.52 23.84 -6.22
N ARG A 314 -14.72 23.28 -5.03
CA ARG A 314 -13.84 23.46 -3.88
C ARG A 314 -12.43 22.89 -4.11
N GLN A 315 -12.31 21.71 -4.74
CA GLN A 315 -11.01 21.12 -5.06
C GLN A 315 -10.20 22.00 -6.03
N ARG A 316 -10.88 22.62 -6.99
CA ARG A 316 -10.24 23.50 -7.98
C ARG A 316 -9.61 24.72 -7.32
N GLU A 317 -10.22 25.28 -6.27
CA GLU A 317 -9.70 26.44 -5.54
C GLU A 317 -8.32 26.19 -4.93
N TYR A 318 -8.06 25.00 -4.36
CA TYR A 318 -6.79 24.72 -3.69
C TYR A 318 -5.81 23.85 -4.50
N ALA A 319 -6.28 23.13 -5.52
CA ALA A 319 -5.44 22.22 -6.32
C ALA A 319 -5.23 22.70 -7.77
N GLY A 320 -5.97 23.69 -8.25
CA GLY A 320 -5.91 24.16 -9.63
C GLY A 320 -4.51 24.62 -10.06
N ASP A 321 -3.91 25.52 -9.27
CA ASP A 321 -2.57 26.06 -9.54
C ASP A 321 -1.49 24.98 -9.48
N LEU A 322 -1.63 24.02 -8.54
CA LEU A 322 -0.72 22.88 -8.42
C LEU A 322 -0.77 21.99 -9.67
N ILE A 323 -1.97 21.65 -10.15
CA ILE A 323 -2.13 20.83 -11.35
C ILE A 323 -1.61 21.58 -12.58
N HIS A 324 -1.85 22.90 -12.67
CA HIS A 324 -1.30 23.72 -13.74
C HIS A 324 0.24 23.68 -13.75
N GLU A 325 0.89 23.85 -12.59
CA GLU A 325 2.34 23.82 -12.47
C GLU A 325 2.93 22.43 -12.79
N ILE A 326 2.26 21.35 -12.38
CA ILE A 326 2.65 19.98 -12.74
C ILE A 326 2.58 19.78 -14.26
N ARG A 327 1.46 20.16 -14.90
CA ARG A 327 1.28 20.09 -16.36
C ARG A 327 2.37 20.88 -17.09
N LYS A 328 2.69 22.08 -16.60
CA LYS A 328 3.74 22.93 -17.17
C LYS A 328 5.10 22.24 -17.14
N ARG A 329 5.48 21.63 -16.00
CA ARG A 329 6.76 20.90 -15.83
C ARG A 329 6.85 19.66 -16.71
N ILE A 330 5.82 18.83 -16.74
CA ILE A 330 5.76 17.65 -17.61
C ILE A 330 5.76 18.08 -19.09
N GLY A 331 5.09 19.17 -19.43
CA GLY A 331 5.12 19.76 -20.76
C GLY A 331 6.51 20.20 -21.21
N PHE A 332 7.37 20.70 -20.31
CA PHE A 332 8.78 20.97 -20.65
C PHE A 332 9.55 19.69 -21.00
N LEU A 333 9.38 18.61 -20.22
CA LEU A 333 9.99 17.31 -20.52
C LEU A 333 9.56 16.79 -21.90
N HIS A 334 8.27 16.93 -22.23
CA HIS A 334 7.77 16.55 -23.54
C HIS A 334 8.40 17.40 -24.68
N ARG A 335 8.45 18.73 -24.51
CA ARG A 335 9.04 19.66 -25.51
C ARG A 335 10.53 19.40 -25.79
N VAL A 336 11.29 18.95 -24.80
CA VAL A 336 12.70 18.56 -25.00
C VAL A 336 12.85 17.13 -25.54
N GLY A 337 11.78 16.51 -26.04
CA GLY A 337 11.83 15.20 -26.70
C GLY A 337 11.90 14.00 -25.74
N LEU A 338 11.61 14.17 -24.44
CA LEU A 338 11.63 13.09 -23.45
C LEU A 338 10.25 12.46 -23.20
N GLY A 339 9.32 12.59 -24.16
CA GLY A 339 7.95 12.09 -24.04
C GLY A 339 7.82 10.57 -23.81
N TYR A 340 8.83 9.80 -24.21
CA TYR A 340 8.87 8.34 -24.08
C TYR A 340 9.36 7.86 -22.71
N LEU A 341 9.97 8.74 -21.90
CA LEU A 341 10.44 8.40 -20.56
C LEU A 341 9.28 8.36 -19.57
N THR A 342 9.40 7.54 -18.54
CA THR A 342 8.50 7.55 -17.37
C THR A 342 9.12 8.37 -16.24
N LEU A 343 8.28 8.89 -15.34
CA LEU A 343 8.75 9.69 -14.19
C LEU A 343 9.37 8.81 -13.09
N ASP A 344 9.07 7.50 -13.08
CA ASP A 344 9.62 6.54 -12.12
C ASP A 344 10.96 5.92 -12.55
N ARG A 345 11.47 6.27 -13.76
CA ARG A 345 12.74 5.76 -14.28
C ARG A 345 13.90 6.14 -13.38
N GLU A 346 14.76 5.16 -13.08
CA GLU A 346 15.93 5.37 -12.23
C GLU A 346 16.96 6.28 -12.91
N SER A 347 17.40 7.32 -12.21
CA SER A 347 18.31 8.34 -12.75
C SER A 347 19.64 7.77 -13.24
N GLY A 348 20.15 6.72 -12.60
CA GLY A 348 21.39 6.04 -13.00
C GLY A 348 21.29 5.27 -14.33
N THR A 349 20.07 5.09 -14.87
CA THR A 349 19.83 4.40 -16.15
C THR A 349 19.65 5.36 -17.34
N LEU A 350 19.73 6.66 -17.09
CA LEU A 350 19.60 7.69 -18.11
C LEU A 350 20.93 7.84 -18.85
N SER A 351 20.85 8.04 -20.16
CA SER A 351 21.99 8.47 -20.97
C SER A 351 22.43 9.90 -20.61
N GLY A 352 23.64 10.27 -21.05
CA GLY A 352 24.15 11.63 -20.89
C GLY A 352 23.22 12.68 -21.51
N GLY A 353 22.78 12.47 -22.76
CA GLY A 353 21.85 13.36 -23.46
C GLY A 353 20.47 13.45 -22.77
N GLU A 354 19.91 12.34 -22.30
CA GLU A 354 18.65 12.36 -21.52
C GLU A 354 18.80 13.19 -20.24
N SER A 355 19.88 12.98 -19.49
CA SER A 355 20.16 13.72 -18.25
C SER A 355 20.33 15.22 -18.51
N GLN A 356 21.02 15.58 -19.59
CA GLN A 356 21.20 16.97 -20.00
C GLN A 356 19.87 17.62 -20.39
N ARG A 357 19.02 16.93 -21.16
CA ARG A 357 17.70 17.44 -21.57
C ARG A 357 16.75 17.59 -20.37
N ILE A 358 16.79 16.70 -19.37
CA ILE A 358 16.05 16.87 -18.11
C ILE A 358 16.52 18.14 -17.39
N ARG A 359 17.83 18.37 -17.33
CA ARG A 359 18.39 19.59 -16.73
C ARG A 359 17.91 20.84 -17.48
N LEU A 360 17.94 20.83 -18.81
CA LEU A 360 17.42 21.93 -19.64
C LEU A 360 15.93 22.19 -19.36
N ALA A 361 15.08 21.15 -19.36
CA ALA A 361 13.67 21.27 -19.03
C ALA A 361 13.43 21.86 -17.64
N THR A 362 14.24 21.48 -16.65
CA THR A 362 14.19 22.00 -15.29
C THR A 362 14.54 23.50 -15.26
N GLN A 363 15.55 23.91 -16.01
CA GLN A 363 15.97 25.32 -16.10
C GLN A 363 14.92 26.18 -16.80
N LEU A 364 14.34 25.71 -17.90
CA LEU A 364 13.22 26.37 -18.58
C LEU A 364 11.99 26.51 -17.66
N GLY A 365 11.75 25.53 -16.79
CA GLY A 365 10.68 25.57 -15.79
C GLY A 365 10.94 26.51 -14.61
N ALA A 366 12.20 26.85 -14.32
CA ALA A 366 12.57 27.70 -13.19
C ALA A 366 12.20 29.18 -13.41
N GLY A 367 11.92 29.59 -14.65
CA GLY A 367 11.49 30.97 -14.96
C GLY A 367 12.55 32.03 -14.66
N LEU A 368 13.83 31.64 -14.64
CA LEU A 368 14.94 32.56 -14.38
C LEU A 368 15.13 33.53 -15.56
N ALA A 369 15.25 34.82 -15.26
CA ALA A 369 15.58 35.86 -16.23
C ALA A 369 17.02 36.35 -16.02
N GLY A 370 17.69 36.79 -17.09
CA GLY A 370 19.05 37.34 -17.03
C GLY A 370 20.16 36.29 -16.83
N VAL A 371 19.89 35.02 -17.17
CA VAL A 371 20.86 33.93 -17.05
C VAL A 371 21.45 33.58 -18.42
N LEU A 372 22.78 33.45 -18.49
CA LEU A 372 23.48 32.89 -19.65
C LEU A 372 23.64 31.37 -19.46
N TYR A 373 22.89 30.58 -20.22
CA TYR A 373 23.04 29.13 -20.25
C TYR A 373 24.15 28.74 -21.24
N VAL A 374 25.20 28.11 -20.74
CA VAL A 374 26.23 27.47 -21.58
C VAL A 374 25.91 25.98 -21.68
N LEU A 375 25.61 25.52 -22.89
CA LEU A 375 25.23 24.13 -23.19
C LEU A 375 26.36 23.47 -23.97
N ASP A 376 26.72 22.26 -23.57
CA ASP A 376 27.74 21.46 -24.24
C ASP A 376 27.06 20.38 -25.08
N GLU A 377 27.15 20.48 -26.42
CA GLU A 377 26.57 19.53 -27.40
C GLU A 377 25.09 19.10 -27.16
N PRO A 378 24.12 20.03 -27.10
CA PRO A 378 22.73 19.70 -26.74
C PRO A 378 21.95 18.89 -27.81
N SER A 379 22.55 18.59 -28.97
CA SER A 379 21.95 17.83 -30.06
C SER A 379 22.12 16.30 -29.94
N ILE A 380 22.92 15.81 -28.97
CA ILE A 380 23.22 14.39 -28.77
C ILE A 380 22.10 13.65 -28.01
#